data_AF-A0A8D2EM50-F1
#
_entry.id   AF-A0A8D2EM50-F1
#
_cell.length_a   1.000
_cell.length_b   1.000
_cell.length_c   1.000
_cell.angle_alpha   90.00
_cell.angle_beta   90.00
_cell.angle_gamma   90.00
#
_symmetry.space_group_name_H-M   'P 1'
#
loop_
_entity.id
_entity.type
_entity.pdbx_description
1 polymer ?
#
loop_
_entity_poly.entity_id
_entity_poly.type
_entity_poly.pdbx_seq_one_letter_code
_entity_poly.pdbx_strand_id
1 'polypeptide(L)'
;AGRCWCLRREIESSVGCCHPSLLSCLWVPLHSLEICYCRLLDTDITYLSQSPHTTCLKKLDLSGNNLSYMIPRPLGTLLREVSGTLQHLDLNHCRLKDAHLSALLPALCHCSHLSSLSLSDNPISSACLLSLLEHTTGLMELKQVLYPIPVDCCMYLHGLSWGPVNKDKLCQLQAEIQKQLQAMQRADMQWSPPLPLLMQLVQFE
;
A
#
# COMPACT_ATOMS: atom_id res chain seq x y z
N ALA A 1 16.94 -16.17 9.69
CA ALA A 1 17.08 -14.80 10.21
C ALA A 1 17.13 -13.81 9.05
N GLY A 2 15.98 -13.34 8.59
CA GLY A 2 15.91 -12.27 7.59
C GLY A 2 16.25 -10.95 8.26
N ARG A 3 17.24 -10.22 7.76
CA ARG A 3 17.63 -8.92 8.32
C ARG A 3 16.70 -7.87 7.72
N CYS A 4 15.86 -7.26 8.56
CA CYS A 4 15.07 -6.09 8.20
C CYS A 4 16.02 -4.89 8.04
N TRP A 5 16.07 -4.30 6.86
CA TRP A 5 16.65 -2.97 6.71
C TRP A 5 15.55 -1.94 6.97
N CYS A 6 15.54 -1.40 8.19
CA CYS A 6 14.84 -0.17 8.49
C CYS A 6 15.79 0.99 8.14
N LEU A 7 15.61 1.64 6.99
CA LEU A 7 16.31 2.90 6.67
C LEU A 7 16.01 4.03 7.68
N ARG A 8 15.07 3.80 8.60
CA ARG A 8 14.65 4.71 9.66
C ARG A 8 15.78 5.17 10.60
N ARG A 9 16.87 4.41 10.77
CA ARG A 9 17.92 4.75 11.76
C ARG A 9 19.20 5.38 11.17
N GLU A 10 19.40 5.36 9.85
CA GLU A 10 20.56 6.02 9.21
C GLU A 10 20.21 7.38 8.59
N ILE A 11 18.93 7.61 8.22
CA ILE A 11 18.49 8.86 7.60
C ILE A 11 18.34 10.02 8.61
N GLU A 12 18.13 9.76 9.90
CA GLU A 12 18.11 10.85 10.91
C GLU A 12 19.48 11.57 11.06
N SER A 13 20.55 11.00 10.49
CA SER A 13 21.88 11.63 10.46
C SER A 13 22.28 12.24 9.12
N SER A 14 21.51 12.03 8.05
CA SER A 14 21.85 12.54 6.72
C SER A 14 20.62 12.90 5.92
N VAL A 15 20.53 14.19 5.64
CA VAL A 15 19.51 14.88 4.86
C VAL A 15 19.16 14.11 3.58
N GLY A 16 18.00 13.44 3.58
CA GLY A 16 17.05 13.45 2.45
C GLY A 16 17.36 12.66 1.17
N CYS A 17 18.30 11.72 1.12
CA CYS A 17 18.50 10.89 -0.09
C CYS A 17 18.82 9.43 0.28
N CYS A 18 18.05 8.47 -0.24
CA CYS A 18 18.47 7.07 -0.30
C CYS A 18 19.60 6.96 -1.34
N HIS A 19 20.85 7.08 -0.92
CA HIS A 19 21.97 7.08 -1.84
C HIS A 19 22.07 5.72 -2.58
N PRO A 20 22.17 5.68 -3.93
CA PRO A 20 22.15 4.45 -4.74
C PRO A 20 23.18 3.39 -4.33
N SER A 21 24.29 3.82 -3.72
CA SER A 21 25.42 2.97 -3.34
C SER A 21 25.16 2.02 -2.17
N LEU A 22 24.09 2.21 -1.37
CA LEU A 22 23.86 1.41 -0.16
C LEU A 22 23.31 0.02 -0.47
N LEU A 23 22.44 -0.11 -1.48
CA LEU A 23 21.80 -1.39 -1.83
C LEU A 23 22.70 -2.30 -2.69
N SER A 24 23.60 -1.73 -3.48
CA SER A 24 24.54 -2.48 -4.33
C SER A 24 25.67 -3.15 -3.54
N CYS A 25 25.94 -2.70 -2.31
CA CYS A 25 26.99 -3.26 -1.45
C CYS A 25 26.53 -4.51 -0.66
N LEU A 26 25.24 -4.86 -0.71
CA LEU A 26 24.68 -6.01 0.00
C LEU A 26 24.82 -7.28 -0.85
N TRP A 27 25.75 -8.16 -0.46
CA TRP A 27 25.98 -9.48 -1.08
C TRP A 27 24.96 -10.55 -0.65
N VAL A 28 23.94 -10.17 0.14
CA VAL A 28 22.97 -11.10 0.75
C VAL A 28 21.56 -10.68 0.33
N PRO A 29 20.66 -11.64 -0.06
CA PRO A 29 19.33 -11.31 -0.55
C PRO A 29 18.47 -10.61 0.51
N LEU A 30 17.95 -9.44 0.15
CA LEU A 30 17.06 -8.65 1.00
C LEU A 30 15.64 -9.21 0.96
N HIS A 31 15.09 -9.53 2.15
CA HIS A 31 13.75 -10.09 2.27
C HIS A 31 12.71 -9.05 2.71
N SER A 32 13.13 -7.96 3.35
CA SER A 32 12.25 -6.91 3.86
C SER A 32 12.90 -5.55 3.61
N LEU A 33 12.18 -4.68 2.92
CA LEU A 33 12.59 -3.33 2.59
C LEU A 33 11.53 -2.33 3.08
N GLU A 34 11.94 -1.43 3.97
CA GLU A 34 11.07 -0.41 4.55
C GLU A 34 11.66 0.97 4.25
N ILE A 35 10.99 1.73 3.39
CA ILE A 35 11.40 3.07 2.94
C ILE A 35 10.26 4.03 3.23
N CYS A 36 9.96 4.25 4.49
CA CYS A 36 8.84 5.10 4.90
C CYS A 36 9.26 6.57 4.98
N TYR A 37 8.41 7.51 4.54
CA TYR A 37 8.62 8.97 4.70
C TYR A 37 9.96 9.51 4.13
N CYS A 38 10.49 8.90 3.07
CA CYS A 38 11.82 9.22 2.54
C CYS A 38 11.79 10.22 1.37
N ARG A 39 10.62 10.76 0.99
CA ARG A 39 10.45 11.65 -0.18
C ARG A 39 11.05 11.03 -1.45
N LEU A 40 10.70 9.78 -1.70
CA LEU A 40 11.16 9.04 -2.88
C LEU A 40 10.95 9.84 -4.17
N LEU A 41 11.91 9.69 -5.09
CA LEU A 41 11.84 10.17 -6.47
C LEU A 41 11.63 9.01 -7.45
N ASP A 42 11.19 9.31 -8.66
CA ASP A 42 10.99 8.31 -9.73
C ASP A 42 12.27 7.51 -10.00
N THR A 43 13.43 8.16 -9.89
CA THR A 43 14.75 7.55 -10.03
C THR A 43 15.02 6.49 -8.97
N ASP A 44 14.55 6.70 -7.74
CA ASP A 44 14.78 5.79 -6.62
C ASP A 44 13.97 4.50 -6.83
N ILE A 45 12.70 4.63 -7.20
CA ILE A 45 11.85 3.47 -7.55
C ILE A 45 12.39 2.73 -8.77
N THR A 46 12.83 3.47 -9.79
CA THR A 46 13.42 2.86 -10.99
C THR A 46 14.69 2.08 -10.64
N TYR A 47 15.54 2.63 -9.78
CA TYR A 47 16.72 1.93 -9.28
C TYR A 47 16.36 0.68 -8.47
N LEU A 48 15.36 0.78 -7.57
CA LEU A 48 14.87 -0.36 -6.81
C LEU A 48 14.38 -1.48 -7.73
N SER A 49 13.66 -1.16 -8.80
CA SER A 49 13.18 -2.18 -9.75
C SER A 49 14.31 -2.91 -10.49
N GLN A 50 15.47 -2.26 -10.68
CA GLN A 50 16.64 -2.87 -11.32
C GLN A 50 17.56 -3.59 -10.33
N SER A 51 17.25 -3.53 -9.04
CA SER A 51 18.06 -4.13 -7.99
C SER A 51 17.97 -5.66 -8.02
N PRO A 52 19.07 -6.40 -7.84
CA PRO A 52 19.04 -7.87 -7.78
C PRO A 52 18.27 -8.41 -6.56
N HIS A 53 17.91 -7.53 -5.62
CA HIS A 53 17.18 -7.88 -4.41
C HIS A 53 15.68 -8.02 -4.62
N THR A 54 15.12 -7.53 -5.73
CA THR A 54 13.67 -7.57 -6.01
C THR A 54 13.13 -9.00 -6.04
N THR A 55 13.91 -9.94 -6.55
CA THR A 55 13.53 -11.35 -6.68
C THR A 55 13.56 -12.15 -5.38
N CYS A 56 13.92 -11.54 -4.25
CA CYS A 56 13.94 -12.18 -2.93
C CYS A 56 13.07 -11.45 -1.90
N LEU A 57 12.47 -10.33 -2.32
CA LEU A 57 11.81 -9.40 -1.43
C LEU A 57 10.41 -9.91 -1.08
N LYS A 58 10.18 -10.12 0.22
CA LYS A 58 8.92 -10.61 0.79
C LYS A 58 8.09 -9.50 1.40
N LYS A 59 8.71 -8.45 1.93
CA LYS A 59 8.01 -7.28 2.50
C LYS A 59 8.52 -6.00 1.86
N LEU A 60 7.60 -5.22 1.30
CA LEU A 60 7.84 -3.88 0.76
C LEU A 60 6.95 -2.88 1.47
N ASP A 61 7.56 -1.91 2.14
CA ASP A 61 6.86 -0.80 2.78
C ASP A 61 7.36 0.52 2.17
N LEU A 62 6.45 1.22 1.48
CA LEU A 62 6.68 2.52 0.86
C LEU A 62 5.83 3.62 1.52
N SER A 63 5.31 3.36 2.72
CA SER A 63 4.34 4.23 3.39
C SER A 63 4.84 5.66 3.59
N GLY A 64 3.94 6.63 3.51
CA GLY A 64 4.27 8.04 3.73
C GLY A 64 5.08 8.71 2.60
N ASN A 65 5.25 8.05 1.44
CA ASN A 65 5.83 8.67 0.24
C ASN A 65 4.74 9.09 -0.74
N ASN A 66 4.92 10.20 -1.44
CA ASN A 66 3.95 10.59 -2.48
C ASN A 66 4.18 9.80 -3.77
N LEU A 67 3.52 8.65 -3.90
CA LEU A 67 3.66 7.75 -5.06
C LEU A 67 2.77 8.13 -6.24
N SER A 68 1.92 9.18 -6.10
CA SER A 68 0.97 9.57 -7.15
C SER A 68 1.61 9.91 -8.50
N TYR A 69 2.82 10.48 -8.49
CA TYR A 69 3.55 10.83 -9.72
C TYR A 69 4.33 9.65 -10.32
N MET A 70 4.50 8.56 -9.57
CA MET A 70 5.31 7.38 -9.94
C MET A 70 4.50 6.28 -10.62
N ILE A 71 3.22 6.54 -10.89
CA ILE A 71 2.26 5.58 -11.41
C ILE A 71 1.89 5.99 -12.83
N PRO A 72 1.82 5.04 -13.78
CA PRO A 72 1.92 3.59 -13.59
C PRO A 72 3.33 3.01 -13.70
N ARG A 73 4.28 3.73 -14.30
CA ARG A 73 5.52 3.12 -14.80
C ARG A 73 6.52 2.74 -13.70
N PRO A 74 7.14 3.68 -12.96
CA PRO A 74 8.12 3.30 -11.93
C PRO A 74 7.59 2.26 -10.95
N LEU A 75 6.44 2.52 -10.32
CA LEU A 75 5.89 1.63 -9.29
C LEU A 75 5.33 0.33 -9.87
N GLY A 76 4.69 0.38 -11.05
CA GLY A 76 4.18 -0.82 -11.71
C GLY A 76 5.28 -1.77 -12.18
N THR A 77 6.42 -1.24 -12.64
CA THR A 77 7.61 -2.05 -12.94
C THR A 77 8.16 -2.67 -11.66
N LEU A 78 8.35 -1.91 -10.58
CA LEU A 78 8.82 -2.45 -9.31
C LEU A 78 7.94 -3.61 -8.82
N LEU A 79 6.61 -3.42 -8.80
CA LEU A 79 5.66 -4.46 -8.39
C LEU A 79 5.75 -5.72 -9.26
N ARG A 80 6.00 -5.57 -10.56
CA ARG A 80 6.20 -6.70 -11.46
C ARG A 80 7.46 -7.48 -11.12
N GLU A 81 8.56 -6.79 -10.84
CA GLU A 81 9.83 -7.43 -10.49
C GLU A 81 9.76 -8.17 -9.14
N VAL A 82 9.02 -7.64 -8.16
CA VAL A 82 8.84 -8.31 -6.85
C VAL A 82 7.67 -9.31 -6.82
N SER A 83 6.87 -9.40 -7.89
CA SER A 83 5.61 -10.16 -7.92
C SER A 83 5.77 -11.64 -7.56
N GLY A 84 6.92 -12.24 -7.90
CA GLY A 84 7.21 -13.65 -7.63
C GLY A 84 7.57 -13.97 -6.17
N THR A 85 7.79 -12.98 -5.30
CA THR A 85 8.18 -13.23 -3.90
C THR A 85 7.46 -12.37 -2.87
N LEU A 86 6.80 -11.29 -3.30
CA LEU A 86 6.19 -10.33 -2.40
C LEU A 86 5.01 -10.93 -1.63
N GLN A 87 5.08 -10.87 -0.31
CA GLN A 87 4.06 -11.36 0.63
C GLN A 87 3.36 -10.22 1.37
N HIS A 88 4.04 -9.10 1.61
CA HIS A 88 3.51 -7.96 2.33
C HIS A 88 3.80 -6.66 1.56
N LEU A 89 2.74 -5.91 1.26
CA LEU A 89 2.84 -4.61 0.60
C LEU A 89 2.16 -3.54 1.44
N ASP A 90 2.91 -2.53 1.86
CA ASP A 90 2.41 -1.36 2.56
C ASP A 90 2.56 -0.11 1.68
N LEU A 91 1.42 0.47 1.31
CA LEU A 91 1.29 1.71 0.55
C LEU A 91 0.46 2.74 1.34
N ASN A 92 0.55 2.73 2.67
CA ASN A 92 -0.17 3.66 3.53
C ASN A 92 0.28 5.12 3.28
N HIS A 93 -0.63 6.09 3.40
CA HIS A 93 -0.34 7.51 3.24
C HIS A 93 0.39 7.88 1.92
N CYS A 94 0.11 7.16 0.82
CA CYS A 94 0.83 7.32 -0.44
C CYS A 94 0.21 8.31 -1.45
N ARG A 95 -0.87 9.01 -1.05
CA ARG A 95 -1.67 9.92 -1.90
C ARG A 95 -2.22 9.26 -3.17
N LEU A 96 -2.50 7.96 -3.10
CA LEU A 96 -3.09 7.18 -4.18
C LEU A 96 -4.57 7.55 -4.34
N LYS A 97 -4.99 7.71 -5.60
CA LYS A 97 -6.38 7.97 -5.99
C LYS A 97 -6.86 6.79 -6.83
N ASP A 98 -8.16 6.75 -7.11
CA ASP A 98 -8.80 5.70 -7.90
C ASP A 98 -8.05 5.38 -9.20
N ALA A 99 -7.73 6.39 -10.01
CA ALA A 99 -7.01 6.21 -11.27
C ALA A 99 -5.62 5.57 -11.08
N HIS A 100 -4.94 5.90 -9.97
CA HIS A 100 -3.62 5.35 -9.67
C HIS A 100 -3.72 3.88 -9.28
N LEU A 101 -4.70 3.51 -8.44
CA LEU A 101 -4.93 2.11 -8.08
C LEU A 101 -5.36 1.28 -9.29
N SER A 102 -6.31 1.77 -10.09
CA SER A 102 -6.74 1.08 -11.31
C SER A 102 -5.57 0.79 -12.25
N ALA A 103 -4.60 1.71 -12.35
CA ALA A 103 -3.41 1.51 -13.16
C ALA A 103 -2.39 0.52 -12.55
N LEU A 104 -2.43 0.30 -11.24
CA LEU A 104 -1.60 -0.69 -10.53
C LEU A 104 -2.23 -2.07 -10.45
N LEU A 105 -3.56 -2.20 -10.63
CA LEU A 105 -4.28 -3.48 -10.57
C LEU A 105 -3.60 -4.59 -11.38
N PRO A 106 -3.20 -4.37 -12.66
CA PRO A 106 -2.54 -5.42 -13.42
C PRO A 106 -1.28 -5.94 -12.72
N ALA A 107 -0.43 -5.05 -12.19
CA ALA A 107 0.79 -5.47 -11.50
C ALA A 107 0.49 -6.20 -10.18
N LEU A 108 -0.49 -5.71 -9.41
CA LEU A 108 -0.92 -6.35 -8.15
C LEU A 108 -1.48 -7.76 -8.37
N CYS A 109 -2.27 -7.97 -9.44
CA CYS A 109 -2.81 -9.28 -9.78
C CYS A 109 -1.72 -10.32 -10.15
N HIS A 110 -0.50 -9.89 -10.50
CA HIS A 110 0.62 -10.81 -10.73
C HIS A 110 1.32 -11.24 -9.44
N CYS A 111 1.09 -10.55 -8.31
CA CYS A 111 1.70 -10.88 -7.03
C CYS A 111 1.01 -12.08 -6.36
N SER A 112 1.22 -13.29 -6.88
CA SER A 112 0.52 -14.51 -6.45
C SER A 112 0.75 -14.88 -4.98
N HIS A 113 1.89 -14.47 -4.41
CA HIS A 113 2.26 -14.73 -3.02
C HIS A 113 1.84 -13.63 -2.04
N LEU A 114 1.17 -12.59 -2.53
CA LEU A 114 0.77 -11.46 -1.69
C LEU A 114 -0.24 -11.93 -0.65
N SER A 115 0.13 -11.82 0.63
CA SER A 115 -0.70 -12.22 1.77
C SER A 115 -1.33 -11.04 2.51
N SER A 116 -0.67 -9.87 2.47
CA SER A 116 -1.13 -8.66 3.13
C SER A 116 -0.94 -7.42 2.24
N LEU A 117 -1.99 -6.62 2.12
CA LEU A 117 -1.99 -5.34 1.43
C LEU A 117 -2.51 -4.23 2.36
N SER A 118 -1.76 -3.13 2.49
CA SER A 118 -2.18 -1.95 3.25
C SER A 118 -2.28 -0.72 2.35
N LEU A 119 -3.44 -0.08 2.35
CA LEU A 119 -3.77 1.10 1.54
C LEU A 119 -4.34 2.24 2.39
N SER A 120 -4.22 2.17 3.72
CA SER A 120 -4.72 3.15 4.67
C SER A 120 -4.27 4.57 4.31
N ASP A 121 -5.12 5.54 4.64
CA ASP A 121 -4.86 6.96 4.43
C ASP A 121 -4.52 7.37 2.98
N ASN A 122 -5.13 6.68 2.02
CA ASN A 122 -5.15 7.08 0.62
C ASN A 122 -6.55 7.59 0.23
N PRO A 123 -6.65 8.68 -0.55
CA PRO A 123 -7.93 9.23 -1.01
C PRO A 123 -8.56 8.36 -2.12
N ILE A 124 -9.13 7.23 -1.72
CA ILE A 124 -9.77 6.23 -2.60
C ILE A 124 -11.28 6.22 -2.37
N SER A 125 -12.08 6.00 -3.41
CA SER A 125 -13.54 5.85 -3.31
C SER A 125 -13.98 4.42 -2.99
N SER A 126 -15.20 4.28 -2.47
CA SER A 126 -15.83 2.98 -2.24
C SER A 126 -15.93 2.13 -3.52
N ALA A 127 -16.24 2.77 -4.65
CA ALA A 127 -16.31 2.10 -5.96
C ALA A 127 -14.96 1.51 -6.38
N CYS A 128 -13.86 2.25 -6.15
CA CYS A 128 -12.53 1.74 -6.42
C CYS A 128 -12.15 0.57 -5.50
N LEU A 129 -12.56 0.59 -4.22
CA LEU A 129 -12.33 -0.54 -3.31
C LEU A 129 -13.08 -1.80 -3.73
N LEU A 130 -14.34 -1.67 -4.18
CA LEU A 130 -15.10 -2.80 -4.71
C LEU A 130 -14.46 -3.35 -6.00
N SER A 131 -13.97 -2.47 -6.88
CA SER A 131 -13.22 -2.89 -8.06
C SER A 131 -11.92 -3.62 -7.68
N LEU A 132 -11.17 -3.11 -6.68
CA LEU A 132 -9.97 -3.77 -6.16
C LEU A 132 -10.31 -5.15 -5.58
N LEU A 133 -11.43 -5.27 -4.86
CA LEU A 133 -11.90 -6.54 -4.30
C LEU A 133 -12.12 -7.57 -5.41
N GLU A 134 -12.86 -7.21 -6.46
CA GLU A 134 -13.11 -8.09 -7.61
C GLU A 134 -11.80 -8.60 -8.25
N HIS A 135 -10.82 -7.72 -8.45
CA HIS A 135 -9.56 -8.06 -9.11
C HIS A 135 -8.57 -8.82 -8.21
N THR A 136 -8.68 -8.67 -6.89
CA THR A 136 -7.79 -9.35 -5.92
C THR A 136 -8.32 -10.69 -5.45
N THR A 137 -9.57 -11.04 -5.76
CA THR A 137 -10.16 -12.35 -5.44
C THR A 137 -9.39 -13.55 -6.03
N GLY A 138 -8.67 -13.35 -7.14
CA GLY A 138 -7.80 -14.37 -7.75
C GLY A 138 -6.51 -14.65 -6.95
N LEU A 139 -6.13 -13.78 -6.02
CA LEU A 139 -4.92 -13.93 -5.20
C LEU A 139 -5.21 -14.84 -4.01
N MET A 140 -4.99 -16.14 -4.16
CA MET A 140 -5.36 -17.16 -3.16
C MET A 140 -4.60 -17.06 -1.83
N GLU A 141 -3.40 -16.48 -1.85
CA GLU A 141 -2.60 -16.25 -0.65
C GLU A 141 -2.96 -14.97 0.09
N LEU A 142 -3.70 -14.05 -0.54
CA LEU A 142 -4.11 -12.78 0.06
C LEU A 142 -5.11 -13.06 1.18
N LYS A 143 -4.73 -12.77 2.42
CA LYS A 143 -5.57 -12.97 3.61
C LYS A 143 -5.98 -11.66 4.26
N GLN A 144 -5.21 -10.59 4.07
CA GLN A 144 -5.46 -9.34 4.76
C GLN A 144 -5.38 -8.15 3.81
N VAL A 145 -6.42 -7.33 3.83
CA VAL A 145 -6.47 -6.04 3.12
C VAL A 145 -6.92 -4.97 4.10
N LEU A 146 -6.02 -4.02 4.37
CA LEU A 146 -6.33 -2.81 5.12
C LEU A 146 -6.68 -1.71 4.14
N TYR A 147 -7.95 -1.36 4.06
CA TYR A 147 -8.45 -0.35 3.12
C TYR A 147 -8.66 1.00 3.82
N PRO A 148 -8.41 2.14 3.15
CA PRO A 148 -8.61 3.46 3.74
C PRO A 148 -10.09 3.76 3.93
N ILE A 149 -10.42 4.69 4.82
CA ILE A 149 -11.79 5.22 4.89
C ILE A 149 -12.10 5.93 3.56
N PRO A 150 -13.12 5.50 2.81
CA PRO A 150 -13.38 6.04 1.48
C PRO A 150 -13.72 7.53 1.50
N VAL A 151 -13.29 8.25 0.47
CA VAL A 151 -13.57 9.70 0.31
C VAL A 151 -15.06 10.03 0.35
N ASP A 152 -15.91 9.14 -0.14
CA ASP A 152 -17.38 9.28 -0.20
C ASP A 152 -18.09 8.93 1.12
N CYS A 153 -17.38 8.27 2.04
CA CYS A 153 -17.81 8.06 3.42
C CYS A 153 -17.47 9.26 4.33
N CYS A 154 -16.59 10.16 3.91
CA CYS A 154 -16.19 11.33 4.69
C CYS A 154 -16.92 12.59 4.21
N MET A 155 -17.33 13.45 5.13
CA MET A 155 -17.81 14.78 4.76
C MET A 155 -16.63 15.67 4.38
N TYR A 156 -16.63 16.23 3.18
CA TYR A 156 -15.59 17.17 2.76
C TYR A 156 -15.88 18.55 3.37
N LEU A 157 -15.22 18.88 4.48
CA LEU A 157 -15.33 20.21 5.08
C LEU A 157 -14.40 21.16 4.34
N HIS A 158 -14.97 21.92 3.39
CA HIS A 158 -14.42 23.11 2.75
C HIS A 158 -12.87 23.23 2.72
N GLY A 159 -12.22 22.22 2.13
CA GLY A 159 -10.87 22.34 1.59
C GLY A 159 -9.67 22.11 2.51
N LEU A 160 -9.82 21.71 3.79
CA LEU A 160 -8.65 21.63 4.69
C LEU A 160 -8.54 20.38 5.59
N SER A 161 -9.57 19.56 5.76
CA SER A 161 -9.43 18.30 6.51
C SER A 161 -10.47 17.26 6.16
N TRP A 162 -10.11 15.98 6.37
CA TRP A 162 -11.06 14.88 6.38
C TRP A 162 -12.09 15.16 7.48
N GLY A 163 -13.33 15.43 7.10
CA GLY A 163 -14.41 15.68 8.03
C GLY A 163 -14.91 14.40 8.70
N PRO A 164 -15.94 14.51 9.55
CA PRO A 164 -16.48 13.36 10.27
C PRO A 164 -16.90 12.26 9.29
N VAL A 165 -16.59 11.02 9.67
CA VAL A 165 -16.93 9.84 8.90
C VAL A 165 -18.42 9.53 9.08
N ASN A 166 -19.13 9.42 7.96
CA ASN A 166 -20.49 8.92 7.93
C ASN A 166 -20.45 7.41 8.23
N LYS A 167 -20.75 7.05 9.48
CA LYS A 167 -20.74 5.66 9.96
C LYS A 167 -21.71 4.77 9.19
N ASP A 168 -22.87 5.29 8.78
CA ASP A 168 -23.87 4.51 8.06
C ASP A 168 -23.35 4.08 6.68
N LYS A 169 -22.73 5.01 5.93
CA LYS A 169 -22.09 4.71 4.65
C LYS A 169 -20.94 3.72 4.79
N LEU A 170 -20.12 3.87 5.83
CA LEU A 170 -19.00 2.95 6.08
C LEU A 170 -19.51 1.54 6.42
N CYS A 171 -20.55 1.44 7.26
CA CYS A 171 -21.20 0.17 7.58
C CYS A 171 -21.83 -0.48 6.35
N GLN A 172 -22.47 0.31 5.47
CA GLN A 172 -23.01 -0.19 4.20
C GLN A 172 -21.92 -0.75 3.29
N LEU A 173 -20.81 -0.02 3.13
CA LEU A 173 -19.67 -0.51 2.36
C LEU A 173 -19.09 -1.80 2.95
N GLN A 174 -18.92 -1.84 4.28
CA GLN A 174 -18.39 -3.03 4.94
C GLN A 174 -19.30 -4.25 4.75
N ALA A 175 -20.62 -4.06 4.81
CA ALA A 175 -21.60 -5.10 4.52
C ALA A 175 -21.53 -5.56 3.06
N GLU A 176 -21.36 -4.64 2.10
CA GLU A 176 -21.24 -4.99 0.69
C GLU A 176 -19.93 -5.76 0.40
N ILE A 177 -18.81 -5.34 0.98
CA ILE A 177 -17.53 -6.07 0.89
C ILE A 177 -17.69 -7.50 1.44
N GLN A 178 -18.29 -7.66 2.62
CA GLN A 178 -18.51 -8.97 3.22
C GLN A 178 -19.41 -9.86 2.35
N LYS A 179 -20.49 -9.29 1.80
CA LYS A 179 -21.40 -10.00 0.90
C LYS A 179 -20.70 -10.47 -0.38
N GLN A 180 -19.87 -9.62 -1.00
CA GLN A 180 -19.08 -10.00 -2.18
C GLN A 180 -18.04 -11.07 -1.84
N LEU A 181 -17.33 -10.97 -0.71
CA LEU A 181 -16.40 -12.00 -0.25
C LEU A 181 -17.08 -13.37 -0.06
N GLN A 182 -18.29 -13.37 0.53
CA GLN A 182 -19.10 -14.58 0.67
C GLN A 182 -19.52 -15.15 -0.70
N ALA A 183 -19.99 -14.30 -1.61
CA ALA A 183 -20.38 -14.71 -2.97
C ALA A 183 -19.21 -15.33 -3.74
N MET A 184 -18.00 -14.81 -3.55
CA MET A 184 -16.76 -15.29 -4.19
C MET A 184 -16.10 -16.45 -3.41
N GLN A 185 -16.71 -16.94 -2.34
CA GLN A 185 -16.18 -18.01 -1.46
C GLN A 185 -14.80 -17.67 -0.84
N ARG A 186 -14.48 -16.39 -0.69
CA ARG A 186 -13.24 -15.88 -0.07
C ARG A 186 -13.44 -15.48 1.39
N ALA A 187 -14.04 -16.37 2.18
CA ALA A 187 -14.23 -16.15 3.62
C ALA A 187 -12.90 -16.12 4.42
N ASP A 188 -11.80 -16.55 3.79
CA ASP A 188 -10.44 -16.50 4.29
C ASP A 188 -9.81 -15.09 4.22
N MET A 189 -10.40 -14.17 3.45
CA MET A 189 -9.92 -12.80 3.29
C MET A 189 -10.56 -11.87 4.31
N GLN A 190 -9.72 -11.21 5.11
CA GLN A 190 -10.12 -10.16 6.02
C GLN A 190 -9.88 -8.78 5.40
N TRP A 191 -10.98 -8.09 5.11
CA TRP A 191 -10.97 -6.68 4.74
C TRP A 191 -11.40 -5.86 5.94
N SER A 192 -10.55 -4.94 6.39
CA SER A 192 -10.85 -4.07 7.51
C SER A 192 -10.38 -2.64 7.28
N PRO A 193 -11.11 -1.63 7.80
CA PRO A 193 -10.60 -0.27 7.85
C PRO A 193 -9.39 -0.20 8.79
N PRO A 194 -8.58 0.88 8.75
CA PRO A 194 -7.52 1.10 9.73
C PRO A 194 -8.11 1.08 11.15
N LEU A 195 -7.42 0.41 12.07
CA LEU A 195 -7.86 0.26 13.46
C LEU A 195 -8.16 1.63 14.10
N PRO A 196 -9.13 1.72 15.05
CA PRO A 196 -9.60 2.99 15.62
C PRO A 196 -8.57 3.85 16.38
N LEU A 197 -7.31 3.45 16.47
CA LEU A 197 -6.30 4.17 17.25
C LEU A 197 -5.87 5.52 16.65
N LEU A 198 -6.25 5.81 15.39
CA LEU A 198 -6.02 7.12 14.77
C LEU A 198 -7.28 8.00 14.65
N MET A 199 -8.47 7.49 15.01
CA MET A 199 -9.65 8.36 15.12
C MET A 199 -9.63 9.25 16.37
N GLN A 200 -8.66 9.05 17.28
CA GLN A 200 -8.46 9.91 18.45
C GLN A 200 -7.53 11.11 18.21
N LEU A 201 -6.89 11.24 17.04
CA LEU A 201 -5.96 12.36 16.75
C LEU A 201 -6.57 13.49 15.90
N VAL A 202 -7.89 13.52 15.70
CA VAL A 202 -8.61 14.73 15.23
C VAL A 202 -9.47 15.34 16.36
N GLN A 203 -9.09 15.09 17.61
CA GLN A 203 -9.56 15.83 18.77
C GLN A 203 -8.37 16.38 19.55
N PHE A 204 -7.59 17.31 18.99
CA PHE A 204 -6.84 18.24 19.85
C PHE A 204 -6.65 19.59 19.12
N GLU A 205 -7.36 20.58 19.69
CA GLU A 205 -7.27 22.05 19.63
C GLU A 205 -7.60 22.79 18.31
#